data_AF-A0A2N5V055-F1
#
_entry.id   AF-A0A2N5V055-F1
#
_cell.length_a   1.000
_cell.length_b   1.000
_cell.length_c   1.000
_cell.angle_alpha   90.00
_cell.angle_beta   90.00
_cell.angle_gamma   90.00
#
_symmetry.space_group_name_H-M   'P 1'
#
loop_
_entity.id
_entity.type
_entity.pdbx_description
1 polymer ?
#
loop_
_entity_poly.entity_id
_entity_poly.type
_entity_poly.pdbx_seq_one_letter_code
_entity_poly.pdbx_strand_id
1 'polypeptide(L)' 'MVYNSIMKRNSTFVSSIFVSSFIFSLSFDTLTSALWEHHNKHKLWSTVRDKKDRKR' A
#
# COMPACT_ATOMS: atom_id res chain seq x y z
N MET A 1 17.40 -14.62 15.80
CA MET A 1 18.29 -13.47 15.48
C MET A 1 17.57 -12.11 15.58
N VAL A 2 16.39 -11.93 14.98
CA VAL A 2 15.66 -10.63 14.98
C VAL A 2 15.35 -10.05 16.37
N TYR A 3 14.91 -10.90 17.32
CA TYR A 3 14.52 -10.47 18.67
C TYR A 3 15.67 -9.79 19.45
N ASN A 4 16.86 -10.38 19.44
CA ASN A 4 18.02 -9.82 20.17
C ASN A 4 18.54 -8.51 19.57
N SER A 5 18.38 -8.31 18.25
CA SER A 5 18.94 -7.15 17.55
C SER A 5 18.00 -5.94 17.52
N ILE A 6 16.68 -6.15 17.48
CA ILE A 6 15.71 -5.05 17.26
C ILE A 6 14.78 -4.87 18.46
N MET A 7 14.36 -5.97 19.09
CA MET A 7 13.31 -5.97 20.11
C MET A 7 13.82 -5.97 21.56
N LYS A 8 15.13 -6.11 21.79
CA LYS A 8 15.72 -6.19 23.14
C LYS A 8 15.98 -4.83 23.80
N ARG A 9 16.08 -3.75 23.02
CA ARG A 9 16.25 -2.38 23.53
C ARG A 9 14.95 -1.60 23.32
N ASN A 10 14.30 -1.17 24.41
CA ASN A 10 13.02 -0.43 24.36
C ASN A 10 13.03 0.77 23.40
N SER A 11 14.18 1.47 23.26
CA SER A 11 14.32 2.61 22.35
C SER A 11 14.43 2.23 20.86
N THR A 12 15.02 1.07 20.52
CA THR A 12 15.06 0.58 19.13
C THR A 12 13.72 0.00 18.68
N PHE A 13 12.89 -0.44 19.63
CA PHE A 13 11.55 -0.93 19.35
C PHE A 13 10.62 0.19 18.85
N VAL A 14 10.55 1.30 19.57
CA VAL A 14 9.68 2.44 19.21
C VAL A 14 10.08 3.06 17.86
N SER A 15 11.38 3.24 17.62
CA SER A 15 11.87 3.74 16.33
C SER A 15 11.56 2.79 15.17
N SER A 16 11.67 1.47 15.38
CA SER A 16 11.30 0.49 14.37
C SER A 16 9.80 0.54 14.01
N ILE A 17 8.92 0.78 14.99
CA ILE A 17 7.48 0.94 14.78
C ILE A 17 7.20 2.20 13.97
N PHE A 18 7.86 3.31 14.27
CA PHE A 18 7.65 4.54 13.48
C PHE A 18 8.08 4.35 12.03
N VAL A 19 9.27 3.80 11.80
CA VAL A 19 9.77 3.56 10.44
C VAL A 19 8.85 2.59 9.69
N SER A 20 8.45 1.49 10.31
CA SER A 20 7.55 0.52 9.67
C SER A 20 6.17 1.11 9.42
N SER A 21 5.65 1.96 10.31
CA SER A 21 4.36 2.65 10.12
C SER A 21 4.34 3.49 8.84
N PHE A 22 5.37 4.32 8.61
CA PHE A 22 5.44 5.15 7.39
C PHE A 22 5.54 4.31 6.12
N ILE A 23 6.39 3.29 6.12
CA ILE A 23 6.52 2.37 4.98
C ILE A 23 5.20 1.63 4.74
N PHE A 24 4.57 1.16 5.82
CA PHE A 24 3.31 0.45 5.77
C PHE A 24 2.20 1.33 5.21
N SER A 25 2.04 2.59 5.65
CA SER A 25 1.01 3.49 5.14
C SER A 25 1.08 3.67 3.62
N LEU A 26 2.27 3.97 3.07
CA LEU A 26 2.47 4.13 1.63
C LEU A 26 2.16 2.84 0.85
N SER A 27 2.65 1.72 1.37
CA SER A 27 2.47 0.41 0.75
C SER A 27 1.01 -0.03 0.80
N PHE A 28 0.35 0.21 1.94
CA PHE A 28 -1.01 -0.21 2.20
C PHE A 28 -2.00 0.56 1.33
N ASP A 29 -1.87 1.88 1.22
CA ASP A 29 -2.74 2.71 0.38
C ASP A 29 -2.65 2.32 -1.09
N THR A 30 -1.42 2.11 -1.59
CA THR A 30 -1.20 1.75 -3.00
C THR A 30 -1.69 0.33 -3.31
N LEU A 31 -1.39 -0.64 -2.45
CA LEU A 31 -1.84 -2.02 -2.62
C LEU A 31 -3.37 -2.14 -2.51
N THR A 32 -3.98 -1.50 -1.51
CA THR A 32 -5.42 -1.57 -1.31
C THR A 32 -6.15 -0.91 -2.48
N SER A 33 -5.65 0.24 -2.96
CA SER A 33 -6.20 0.91 -4.14
C SER A 33 -6.08 0.04 -5.39
N ALA A 34 -4.94 -0.60 -5.61
CA ALA A 34 -4.73 -1.50 -6.74
C ALA A 34 -5.63 -2.75 -6.67
N LEU A 35 -5.79 -3.34 -5.49
CA LEU A 35 -6.71 -4.46 -5.26
C LEU A 35 -8.16 -4.05 -5.52
N TRP A 36 -8.57 -2.87 -5.04
CA TRP A 36 -9.90 -2.34 -5.26
C TRP A 36 -10.18 -2.06 -6.74
N GLU A 37 -9.24 -1.42 -7.43
CA GLU A 37 -9.34 -1.13 -8.86
C GLU A 37 -9.34 -2.40 -9.70
N HIS A 38 -8.53 -3.40 -9.35
CA HIS A 38 -8.55 -4.71 -10.01
C HIS A 38 -9.90 -5.40 -9.83
N HIS A 39 -10.43 -5.39 -8.61
CA HIS A 39 -11.73 -6.00 -8.31
C HIS A 39 -12.90 -5.28 -8.99
N ASN A 40 -12.84 -3.94 -9.08
CA ASN A 40 -13.90 -3.10 -9.64
C ASN A 40 -13.63 -2.61 -11.07
N LYS A 41 -12.67 -3.22 -11.77
CA LYS A 41 -12.11 -2.73 -13.04
C LYS A 41 -13.15 -2.38 -14.11
N HIS A 42 -14.24 -3.12 -14.17
CA HIS A 42 -15.31 -2.93 -15.16
C HIS A 42 -16.32 -1.85 -14.80
N LYS A 43 -16.38 -1.44 -13.52
CA LYS A 43 -17.27 -0.40 -13.02
C LYS A 43 -16.56 0.95 -12.88
N LEU A 44 -15.24 0.96 -12.99
CA LEU A 44 -14.45 2.17 -12.80
C LEU A 44 -14.56 3.10 -14.01
N TRP A 45 -14.79 4.38 -13.73
CA TRP A 45 -14.88 5.42 -14.75
C TRP A 45 -13.60 5.53 -15.60
N SER A 46 -12.42 5.32 -15.01
CA SER A 46 -11.14 5.32 -15.72
C SER A 46 -11.14 4.34 -16.90
N THR A 47 -11.55 3.10 -16.66
CA THR A 47 -11.68 2.05 -17.69
C THR A 47 -12.73 2.38 -18.74
N VAL A 48 -13.88 2.92 -18.32
CA VAL A 48 -14.98 3.29 -19.24
C VAL A 48 -14.56 4.44 -20.15
N ARG A 49 -13.86 5.45 -19.60
CA ARG A 49 -13.31 6.57 -20.35
C ARG A 49 -12.23 6.11 -21.32
N ASP A 50 -11.26 5.31 -20.87
CA ASP A 50 -10.20 4.76 -21.73
C ASP A 50 -10.79 3.99 -22.92
N LYS A 51 -11.85 3.20 -22.69
CA LYS A 51 -12.58 2.51 -23.75
C LYS A 51 -13.27 3.46 -24.74
N LYS A 52 -13.74 4.63 -24.28
CA LYS A 52 -14.36 5.65 -25.16
C LYS A 52 -13.31 6.40 -25.97
N ASP A 53 -12.22 6.82 -25.33
CA ASP A 53 -11.15 7.57 -25.99
C ASP A 53 -10.42 6.72 -27.04
N ARG A 54 -10.19 5.42 -26.78
CA ARG A 54 -9.60 4.49 -27.76
C ARG A 54 -10.48 4.22 -28.99
N LYS A 55 -11.77 4.56 -28.95
CA LYS A 55 -12.71 4.36 -30.06
C LYS A 55 -12.89 5.61 -30.94
N ARG A 56 -12.25 6.72 -30.57
CA ARG A 56 -12.25 7.98 -31.31
C ARG A 56 -11.02 8.05 -32.22
#